data_AF-A0A2E0ZL60-F1
#
_entry.id   AF-A0A2E0ZL60-F1
#
_cell.length_a   1.000
_cell.length_b   1.000
_cell.length_c   1.000
_cell.angle_alpha   90.00
_cell.angle_beta   90.00
_cell.angle_gamma   90.00
#
_symmetry.space_group_name_H-M   'P 1'
#
loop_
_entity.id
_entity.type
_entity.pdbx_description
1 polymer ?
#
loop_
_entity_poly.entity_id
_entity_poly.type
_entity_poly.pdbx_seq_one_letter_code
_entity_poly.pdbx_strand_id
1 'polypeptide(L)'
;MCDDLILLAFGGPFYFFNYRILSLLDNGIDLSDSLPEISEFLLVNSRNSIAADAVLFVGVNPLSNFGYPEIRAFGKKILAVLAEEAPKSQHICITIHGANYGLDEVQALEAEVNGLIDAIEEGEFPRNLKAITIIEQDNARTERLKIALSRLFPDGNIKAVKYEKELNSTIVSLLITSISFVNQLFNKNVDAKQSQKHILKQEFIQDIISQANQCISDLLTKLPDMVEEPVFSHMSETIREIQTQLDVLSQTVNDQALDERESIVQLVVTTLNPFQVSVEVAKLRLHDYEHKEIGWCCYIIGMGTLFAYYDYLEQDIHFLRLNLEQAIKAAQFRILNEVGLKLIPQDEFPWDQVKYLLLLENAEDLLNLYENSGG
;
A
#
# COMPACT_ATOMS: atom_id res chain seq x y z
N MET A 1 -15.35 -27.86 17.59
CA MET A 1 -14.14 -27.09 17.95
C MET A 1 -13.58 -26.59 16.65
N CYS A 2 -13.27 -25.31 16.56
CA CYS A 2 -12.65 -24.73 15.37
C CYS A 2 -11.16 -25.04 15.47
N ASP A 3 -10.65 -25.83 14.56
CA ASP A 3 -9.21 -26.13 14.47
C ASP A 3 -8.53 -24.87 13.90
N ASP A 4 -7.54 -24.31 14.59
CA ASP A 4 -6.78 -23.09 14.26
C ASP A 4 -7.53 -21.76 14.49
N LEU A 5 -7.70 -21.39 15.77
CA LEU A 5 -8.27 -20.09 16.17
C LEU A 5 -7.17 -19.11 16.58
N ILE A 6 -7.13 -17.91 15.97
CA ILE A 6 -6.27 -16.80 16.40
C ILE A 6 -7.12 -15.69 17.03
N LEU A 7 -6.76 -15.26 18.23
CA LEU A 7 -7.36 -14.11 18.91
C LEU A 7 -6.48 -12.87 18.72
N LEU A 8 -7.09 -11.74 18.40
CA LEU A 8 -6.37 -10.48 18.27
C LEU A 8 -6.41 -9.66 19.56
N ALA A 9 -5.24 -9.16 19.96
CA ALA A 9 -5.06 -8.28 21.11
C ALA A 9 -4.16 -7.09 20.73
N PHE A 10 -4.13 -6.03 21.54
CA PHE A 10 -3.46 -4.77 21.16
C PHE A 10 -2.15 -4.56 21.91
N GLY A 11 -1.16 -3.95 21.26
CA GLY A 11 0.01 -3.42 21.95
C GLY A 11 -0.30 -2.01 22.47
N GLY A 12 -0.26 -1.80 23.79
CA GLY A 12 -0.37 -0.45 24.38
C GLY A 12 -0.75 -0.46 25.87
N PRO A 13 -0.21 0.47 26.69
CA PRO A 13 -0.34 0.45 28.16
C PRO A 13 -1.77 0.73 28.69
N PHE A 14 -2.72 1.05 27.82
CA PHE A 14 -4.05 1.57 28.20
C PHE A 14 -5.23 0.59 28.09
N TYR A 15 -4.99 -0.69 27.84
CA TYR A 15 -6.08 -1.64 27.56
C TYR A 15 -6.27 -2.68 28.66
N PHE A 16 -7.34 -2.52 29.44
CA PHE A 16 -7.77 -3.49 30.47
C PHE A 16 -8.01 -4.91 29.90
N PHE A 17 -8.44 -5.02 28.64
CA PHE A 17 -8.67 -6.32 27.99
C PHE A 17 -7.36 -7.10 27.78
N ASN A 18 -6.27 -6.40 27.43
CA ASN A 18 -4.98 -7.01 27.22
C ASN A 18 -4.43 -7.63 28.50
N TYR A 19 -4.58 -6.97 29.65
CA TYR A 19 -4.10 -7.55 30.92
C TYR A 19 -4.75 -8.89 31.25
N ARG A 20 -6.01 -9.11 30.86
CA ARG A 20 -6.69 -10.39 31.09
C ARG A 20 -6.20 -11.48 30.13
N ILE A 21 -5.96 -11.15 28.86
CA ILE A 21 -5.37 -12.11 27.93
C ILE A 21 -3.93 -12.42 28.33
N LEU A 22 -3.13 -11.39 28.64
CA LEU A 22 -1.75 -11.52 29.09
C LEU A 22 -1.67 -12.39 30.34
N SER A 23 -2.55 -12.20 31.34
CA SER A 23 -2.55 -13.05 32.54
C SER A 23 -3.00 -14.49 32.29
N LEU A 24 -3.78 -14.75 31.23
CA LEU A 24 -4.09 -16.10 30.80
C LEU A 24 -2.96 -16.73 29.98
N LEU A 25 -2.19 -15.93 29.25
CA LEU A 25 -1.02 -16.39 28.48
C LEU A 25 0.24 -16.54 29.36
N ASP A 26 0.26 -15.89 30.52
CA ASP A 26 1.36 -15.86 31.47
C ASP A 26 1.61 -17.26 32.06
N ASN A 27 2.42 -18.03 31.36
CA ASN A 27 3.01 -19.28 31.82
C ASN A 27 4.35 -19.03 32.55
N GLY A 28 4.49 -17.87 33.23
CA GLY A 28 5.74 -17.40 33.82
C GLY A 28 6.61 -16.59 32.86
N ILE A 29 6.03 -16.01 31.82
CA ILE A 29 6.71 -15.11 30.88
C ILE A 29 6.00 -13.77 30.99
N ASP A 30 6.68 -12.78 31.55
CA ASP A 30 6.18 -11.42 31.56
C ASP A 30 6.20 -10.85 30.14
N LEU A 31 5.02 -10.84 29.52
CA LEU A 31 4.82 -10.32 28.17
C LEU A 31 4.66 -8.80 28.15
N SER A 32 4.61 -8.11 29.30
CA SER A 32 4.37 -6.67 29.35
C SER A 32 5.51 -5.87 28.70
N ASP A 33 6.75 -6.31 28.89
CA ASP A 33 7.95 -5.74 28.26
C ASP A 33 8.14 -6.19 26.80
N SER A 34 7.30 -7.11 26.31
CA SER A 34 7.39 -7.68 24.96
C SER A 34 6.26 -7.23 24.04
N LEU A 35 5.37 -6.34 24.48
CA LEU A 35 4.30 -5.84 23.62
C LEU A 35 4.90 -5.05 22.44
N PRO A 36 4.41 -5.28 21.20
CA PRO A 36 4.98 -4.68 20.01
C PRO A 36 4.83 -3.16 20.00
N GLU A 37 5.85 -2.46 19.48
CA GLU A 37 5.78 -1.02 19.21
C GLU A 37 4.80 -0.70 18.06
N ILE A 38 4.53 0.59 17.83
CA ILE A 38 3.71 1.04 16.70
C ILE A 38 4.25 0.41 15.41
N SER A 39 3.35 -0.16 14.60
CA SER A 39 3.69 -0.84 13.34
C SER A 39 4.41 -2.19 13.50
N GLU A 40 4.70 -2.67 14.70
CA GLU A 40 5.17 -4.02 14.95
C GLU A 40 4.01 -5.00 15.25
N PHE A 41 4.35 -6.27 15.43
CA PHE A 41 3.42 -7.32 15.86
C PHE A 41 4.15 -8.38 16.69
N LEU A 42 3.40 -9.16 17.46
CA LEU A 42 3.88 -10.32 18.21
C LEU A 42 2.85 -11.43 18.15
N LEU A 43 3.22 -12.58 17.59
CA LEU A 43 2.38 -13.79 17.60
C LEU A 43 2.80 -14.72 18.74
N VAL A 44 1.91 -14.94 19.69
CA VAL A 44 2.16 -15.78 20.89
C VAL A 44 1.33 -17.04 20.83
N ASN A 45 1.95 -18.21 20.91
CA ASN A 45 1.21 -19.47 21.07
C ASN A 45 0.56 -19.53 22.45
N SER A 46 -0.74 -19.85 22.52
CA SER A 46 -1.49 -19.87 23.77
C SER A 46 -1.15 -21.06 24.68
N ARG A 47 -0.58 -22.13 24.11
CA ARG A 47 -0.33 -23.40 24.78
C ARG A 47 -1.57 -23.96 25.49
N ASN A 48 -2.74 -23.79 24.87
CA ASN A 48 -4.06 -24.18 25.40
C ASN A 48 -4.49 -23.42 26.67
N SER A 49 -3.87 -22.28 26.98
CA SER A 49 -4.33 -21.46 28.11
C SER A 49 -5.66 -20.73 27.81
N ILE A 50 -5.96 -20.56 26.53
CA ILE A 50 -7.25 -20.13 25.99
C ILE A 50 -7.64 -21.04 24.83
N ALA A 51 -8.88 -20.94 24.37
CA ALA A 51 -9.40 -21.76 23.28
C ALA A 51 -8.75 -21.47 21.91
N ALA A 52 -8.17 -20.28 21.74
CA ALA A 52 -7.38 -19.92 20.57
C ALA A 52 -5.99 -20.57 20.65
N ASP A 53 -5.44 -21.07 19.54
CA ASP A 53 -4.10 -21.68 19.50
C ASP A 53 -2.98 -20.64 19.59
N ALA A 54 -3.26 -19.42 19.11
CA ALA A 54 -2.35 -18.30 19.19
C ALA A 54 -3.09 -16.97 19.40
N VAL A 55 -2.35 -15.97 19.89
CA VAL A 55 -2.78 -14.59 20.05
C VAL A 55 -1.84 -13.70 19.26
N LEU A 56 -2.39 -12.90 18.35
CA LEU A 56 -1.62 -11.88 17.63
C LEU A 56 -1.82 -10.54 18.33
N PHE A 57 -0.71 -9.97 18.80
CA PHE A 57 -0.63 -8.59 19.23
C PHE A 57 -0.18 -7.72 18.07
N VAL A 58 -0.87 -6.62 17.82
CA VAL A 58 -0.46 -5.64 16.80
C VAL A 58 -0.32 -4.28 17.48
N GLY A 59 0.83 -3.64 17.29
CA GLY A 59 1.05 -2.30 17.79
C GLY A 59 0.35 -1.25 16.93
N VAL A 60 -0.39 -0.36 17.59
CA VAL A 60 -1.24 0.66 16.96
C VAL A 60 -0.89 2.06 17.47
N ASN A 61 -1.27 3.09 16.72
CA ASN A 61 -1.11 4.48 17.14
C ASN A 61 -1.85 4.76 18.47
N PRO A 62 -1.44 5.81 19.23
CA PRO A 62 -2.20 6.27 20.38
C PRO A 62 -3.66 6.52 20.03
N LEU A 63 -4.58 6.25 20.96
CA LEU A 63 -6.03 6.36 20.76
C LEU A 63 -6.51 7.72 20.22
N SER A 64 -5.81 8.80 20.56
CA SER A 64 -6.12 10.15 20.04
C SER A 64 -5.95 10.26 18.52
N ASN A 65 -5.15 9.37 17.92
CA ASN A 65 -4.77 9.35 16.52
C ASN A 65 -5.17 8.03 15.84
N PHE A 66 -6.09 7.26 16.44
CA PHE A 66 -6.53 5.97 15.90
C PHE A 66 -7.99 6.08 15.44
N GLY A 67 -8.18 6.72 14.29
CA GLY A 67 -9.48 6.95 13.67
C GLY A 67 -9.87 5.86 12.66
N TYR A 68 -10.90 6.12 11.86
CA TYR A 68 -11.37 5.15 10.85
C TYR A 68 -10.30 4.74 9.82
N PRO A 69 -9.45 5.64 9.28
CA PRO A 69 -8.38 5.24 8.37
C PRO A 69 -7.38 4.28 9.03
N GLU A 70 -7.02 4.54 10.28
CA GLU A 70 -6.10 3.69 11.03
C GLU A 70 -6.73 2.34 11.38
N ILE A 71 -8.03 2.30 11.69
CA ILE A 71 -8.79 1.05 11.90
C ILE A 71 -8.82 0.21 10.62
N ARG A 72 -9.02 0.82 9.45
CA ARG A 72 -8.98 0.13 8.15
C ARG A 72 -7.59 -0.44 7.87
N ALA A 73 -6.54 0.38 8.03
CA ALA A 73 -5.16 -0.06 7.87
C ALA A 73 -4.80 -1.20 8.84
N PHE A 74 -5.33 -1.13 10.07
CA PHE A 74 -5.18 -2.17 11.07
C PHE A 74 -5.86 -3.48 10.64
N GLY A 75 -7.11 -3.44 10.17
CA GLY A 75 -7.82 -4.60 9.61
C GLY A 75 -7.02 -5.31 8.53
N LYS A 76 -6.47 -4.54 7.58
CA LYS A 76 -5.60 -5.07 6.52
C LYS A 76 -4.34 -5.73 7.07
N LYS A 77 -3.63 -5.03 7.97
CA LYS A 77 -2.38 -5.50 8.56
C LYS A 77 -2.52 -6.84 9.29
N ILE A 78 -3.64 -7.08 9.96
CA ILE A 78 -3.92 -8.36 10.63
C ILE A 78 -3.78 -9.53 9.65
N LEU A 79 -4.50 -9.48 8.53
CA LEU A 79 -4.51 -10.59 7.58
C LEU A 79 -3.16 -10.72 6.89
N ALA A 80 -2.51 -9.60 6.56
CA ALA A 80 -1.18 -9.61 5.96
C ALA A 80 -0.15 -10.30 6.86
N VAL A 81 -0.11 -9.94 8.16
CA VAL A 81 0.78 -10.59 9.14
C VAL A 81 0.45 -12.07 9.29
N LEU A 82 -0.83 -12.43 9.35
CA LEU A 82 -1.21 -13.84 9.47
C LEU A 82 -0.92 -14.65 8.21
N ALA A 83 -0.96 -14.03 7.03
CA ALA A 83 -0.57 -14.68 5.78
C ALA A 83 0.90 -15.14 5.82
N GLU A 84 1.77 -14.38 6.48
CA GLU A 84 3.19 -14.67 6.65
C GLU A 84 3.46 -15.61 7.83
N GLU A 85 2.96 -15.25 9.02
CA GLU A 85 3.31 -15.91 10.28
C GLU A 85 2.47 -17.15 10.60
N ALA A 86 1.24 -17.19 10.09
CA ALA A 86 0.29 -18.27 10.33
C ALA A 86 -0.49 -18.64 9.05
N PRO A 87 0.20 -18.98 7.93
CA PRO A 87 -0.44 -19.19 6.62
C PRO A 87 -1.49 -20.33 6.60
N LYS A 88 -1.45 -21.21 7.62
CA LYS A 88 -2.36 -22.34 7.76
C LYS A 88 -3.66 -22.02 8.50
N SER A 89 -3.77 -20.84 9.13
CA SER A 89 -4.93 -20.45 9.91
C SER A 89 -6.22 -20.51 9.10
N GLN A 90 -7.24 -21.13 9.69
CA GLN A 90 -8.55 -21.31 9.06
C GLN A 90 -9.61 -20.40 9.67
N HIS A 91 -9.44 -20.01 10.93
CA HIS A 91 -10.40 -19.19 11.66
C HIS A 91 -9.69 -18.10 12.47
N ILE A 92 -10.12 -16.86 12.28
CA ILE A 92 -9.63 -15.71 13.06
C ILE A 92 -10.80 -15.15 13.86
N CYS A 93 -10.54 -14.82 15.12
CA CYS A 93 -11.45 -14.03 15.95
C CYS A 93 -10.87 -12.65 16.24
N ILE A 94 -11.68 -11.64 15.99
CA ILE A 94 -11.32 -10.23 16.16
C ILE A 94 -12.33 -9.54 17.08
N THR A 95 -11.93 -8.44 17.69
CA THR A 95 -12.83 -7.52 18.41
C THR A 95 -12.93 -6.23 17.63
N ILE A 96 -14.01 -5.46 17.79
CA ILE A 96 -14.15 -4.17 17.08
C ILE A 96 -13.35 -3.05 17.74
N HIS A 97 -12.66 -2.28 16.90
CA HIS A 97 -11.92 -1.08 17.28
C HIS A 97 -12.76 0.19 17.15
N GLY A 98 -12.55 1.19 18.00
CA GLY A 98 -13.24 2.49 17.88
C GLY A 98 -14.37 2.71 18.87
N ALA A 99 -15.21 1.70 19.05
CA ALA A 99 -16.50 1.84 19.74
C ALA A 99 -16.40 2.31 21.21
N ASN A 100 -15.29 2.05 21.89
CA ASN A 100 -15.13 2.35 23.33
C ASN A 100 -14.36 3.65 23.63
N TYR A 101 -13.91 4.40 22.62
CA TYR A 101 -13.15 5.64 22.82
C TYR A 101 -13.68 6.82 21.99
N GLY A 102 -14.97 6.77 21.64
CA GLY A 102 -15.72 7.91 21.10
C GLY A 102 -16.00 7.88 19.61
N LEU A 103 -15.63 6.81 18.90
CA LEU A 103 -16.02 6.63 17.50
C LEU A 103 -17.40 5.98 17.39
N ASP A 104 -18.07 6.22 16.27
CA ASP A 104 -19.32 5.54 15.94
C ASP A 104 -19.03 4.06 15.67
N GLU A 105 -19.69 3.17 16.40
CA GLU A 105 -19.40 1.73 16.37
C GLU A 105 -19.72 1.08 15.01
N VAL A 106 -20.68 1.62 14.24
CA VAL A 106 -21.03 1.10 12.91
C VAL A 106 -19.97 1.52 11.90
N GLN A 107 -19.55 2.79 11.92
CA GLN A 107 -18.46 3.26 11.06
C GLN A 107 -17.12 2.60 11.39
N ALA A 108 -16.87 2.32 12.66
CA ALA A 108 -15.72 1.55 13.12
C ALA A 108 -15.73 0.11 12.57
N LEU A 109 -16.87 -0.59 12.68
CA LEU A 109 -17.07 -1.91 12.09
C LEU A 109 -16.81 -1.87 10.58
N GLU A 110 -17.41 -0.92 9.88
CA GLU A 110 -17.24 -0.76 8.42
C GLU A 110 -15.78 -0.54 8.05
N ALA A 111 -15.07 0.33 8.77
CA ALA A 111 -13.65 0.59 8.54
C ALA A 111 -12.81 -0.68 8.74
N GLU A 112 -13.00 -1.40 9.84
CA GLU A 112 -12.24 -2.61 10.16
C GLU A 112 -12.51 -3.72 9.14
N VAL A 113 -13.77 -3.92 8.78
CA VAL A 113 -14.17 -4.93 7.80
C VAL A 113 -13.65 -4.57 6.40
N ASN A 114 -13.71 -3.31 5.99
CA ASN A 114 -13.10 -2.88 4.73
C ASN A 114 -11.59 -3.13 4.70
N GLY A 115 -10.89 -3.00 5.84
CA GLY A 115 -9.49 -3.37 5.94
C GLY A 115 -9.24 -4.86 5.69
N LEU A 116 -10.10 -5.71 6.25
CA LEU A 116 -10.03 -7.16 6.00
C LEU A 116 -10.32 -7.48 4.53
N ILE A 117 -11.29 -6.80 3.92
CA ILE A 117 -11.59 -6.95 2.48
C ILE A 117 -10.38 -6.53 1.65
N ASP A 118 -9.77 -5.37 1.94
CA ASP A 118 -8.59 -4.89 1.22
C ASP A 118 -7.48 -5.95 1.20
N ALA A 119 -7.18 -6.56 2.35
CA ALA A 119 -6.21 -7.64 2.43
C ALA A 119 -6.63 -8.89 1.64
N ILE A 120 -7.92 -9.27 1.68
CA ILE A 120 -8.44 -10.41 0.92
C ILE A 120 -8.33 -10.16 -0.59
N GLU A 121 -8.74 -8.98 -1.05
CA GLU A 121 -8.64 -8.55 -2.44
C GLU A 121 -7.19 -8.50 -2.89
N GLU A 122 -6.27 -8.02 -2.06
CA GLU A 122 -4.85 -7.95 -2.41
C GLU A 122 -4.11 -9.29 -2.27
N GLY A 123 -4.79 -10.36 -1.84
CA GLY A 123 -4.16 -11.67 -1.62
C GLY A 123 -3.27 -11.74 -0.39
N GLU A 124 -3.31 -10.73 0.49
CA GLU A 124 -2.56 -10.61 1.73
C GLU A 124 -3.31 -11.28 2.90
N PHE A 125 -3.67 -12.55 2.76
CA PHE A 125 -4.39 -13.29 3.81
C PHE A 125 -3.97 -14.77 3.88
N PRO A 126 -4.18 -15.47 5.01
CA PRO A 126 -3.90 -16.91 5.09
C PRO A 126 -4.69 -17.69 4.04
N ARG A 127 -4.02 -18.45 3.17
CA ARG A 127 -4.67 -19.17 2.05
C ARG A 127 -5.74 -20.16 2.49
N ASN A 128 -5.67 -20.62 3.74
CA ASN A 128 -6.63 -21.56 4.31
C ASN A 128 -7.75 -20.87 5.10
N LEU A 129 -7.80 -19.54 5.15
CA LEU A 129 -8.81 -18.80 5.90
C LEU A 129 -10.20 -19.12 5.38
N LYS A 130 -11.07 -19.58 6.28
CA LYS A 130 -12.46 -19.95 6.01
C LYS A 130 -13.45 -19.05 6.72
N ALA A 131 -13.07 -18.49 7.86
CA ALA A 131 -13.96 -17.70 8.69
C ALA A 131 -13.22 -16.59 9.44
N ILE A 132 -13.88 -15.44 9.55
CA ILE A 132 -13.53 -14.37 10.48
C ILE A 132 -14.74 -14.18 11.39
N THR A 133 -14.54 -14.18 12.71
CA THR A 133 -15.59 -13.96 13.69
C THR A 133 -15.31 -12.72 14.50
N ILE A 134 -16.26 -11.81 14.53
CA ILE A 134 -16.22 -10.62 15.37
C ILE A 134 -16.84 -10.98 16.72
N ILE A 135 -16.07 -10.83 17.80
CA ILE A 135 -16.48 -11.11 19.17
C ILE A 135 -16.83 -9.79 19.87
N GLU A 136 -17.99 -9.76 20.52
CA GLU A 136 -18.44 -8.66 21.38
C GLU A 136 -19.11 -9.24 22.64
N GLN A 137 -18.83 -8.63 23.79
CA GLN A 137 -19.35 -9.03 25.09
C GLN A 137 -20.71 -8.37 25.40
N ASP A 138 -20.91 -7.13 24.96
CA ASP A 138 -22.18 -6.41 25.15
C ASP A 138 -23.24 -6.90 24.16
N ASN A 139 -24.24 -7.65 24.66
CA ASN A 139 -25.29 -8.23 23.84
C ASN A 139 -26.04 -7.20 22.98
N ALA A 140 -26.28 -6.00 23.51
CA ALA A 140 -27.02 -4.97 22.78
C ALA A 140 -26.19 -4.44 21.60
N ARG A 141 -24.88 -4.25 21.78
CA ARG A 141 -23.95 -3.91 20.72
C ARG A 141 -23.81 -5.05 19.72
N THR A 142 -23.71 -6.31 20.16
CA THR A 142 -23.69 -7.48 19.27
C THR A 142 -24.85 -7.47 18.28
N GLU A 143 -26.08 -7.18 18.73
CA GLU A 143 -27.23 -7.10 17.83
C GLU A 143 -27.13 -5.93 16.83
N ARG A 144 -26.63 -4.77 17.25
CA ARG A 144 -26.42 -3.62 16.34
C ARG A 144 -25.35 -3.91 15.29
N LEU A 145 -24.23 -4.51 15.71
CA LEU A 145 -23.14 -4.91 14.82
C LEU A 145 -23.58 -6.00 13.85
N LYS A 146 -24.38 -6.96 14.31
CA LYS A 146 -24.97 -8.01 13.45
C LYS A 146 -25.87 -7.41 12.37
N ILE A 147 -26.71 -6.42 12.72
CA ILE A 147 -27.52 -5.69 11.74
C ILE A 147 -26.62 -4.97 10.73
N ALA A 148 -25.61 -4.24 11.19
CA ALA A 148 -24.66 -3.55 10.31
C ALA A 148 -23.92 -4.52 9.37
N LEU A 149 -23.40 -5.62 9.91
CA LEU A 149 -22.69 -6.64 9.14
C LEU A 149 -23.62 -7.32 8.11
N SER A 150 -24.89 -7.56 8.45
CA SER A 150 -25.88 -8.12 7.50
C SER A 150 -26.23 -7.18 6.35
N ARG A 151 -26.00 -5.87 6.50
CA ARG A 151 -26.17 -4.91 5.39
C ARG A 151 -24.98 -4.94 4.45
N LEU A 152 -23.78 -5.09 5.01
CA LEU A 152 -22.54 -5.21 4.22
C LEU A 152 -22.45 -6.57 3.52
N PHE A 153 -22.84 -7.63 4.22
CA PHE A 153 -22.81 -9.02 3.75
C PHE A 153 -24.14 -9.72 4.06
N PRO A 154 -25.15 -9.55 3.22
CA PRO A 154 -26.45 -10.20 3.41
C PRO A 154 -26.36 -11.73 3.54
N ASP A 155 -25.41 -12.34 2.81
CA ASP A 155 -25.18 -13.78 2.81
C ASP A 155 -24.05 -14.22 3.77
N GLY A 156 -23.43 -13.28 4.48
CA GLY A 156 -22.30 -13.55 5.38
C GLY A 156 -21.01 -14.00 4.68
N ASN A 157 -20.92 -13.92 3.36
CA ASN A 157 -19.78 -14.37 2.58
C ASN A 157 -19.00 -13.17 2.03
N ILE A 158 -17.69 -13.17 2.24
CA ILE A 158 -16.76 -12.33 1.47
C ILE A 158 -16.35 -13.16 0.26
N LYS A 159 -16.63 -12.66 -0.95
CA LYS A 159 -16.07 -13.28 -2.15
C LYS A 159 -14.59 -12.91 -2.15
N ALA A 160 -13.72 -13.87 -1.83
CA ALA A 160 -12.33 -13.75 -2.20
C ALA A 160 -12.31 -13.63 -3.73
N VAL A 161 -12.15 -12.40 -4.22
CA VAL A 161 -11.83 -12.19 -5.62
C VAL A 161 -10.47 -12.85 -5.74
N LYS A 162 -10.42 -14.04 -6.34
CA LYS A 162 -9.17 -14.45 -6.93
C LYS A 162 -8.81 -13.30 -7.85
N TYR A 163 -7.72 -12.59 -7.57
CA TYR A 163 -7.09 -11.67 -8.52
C TYR A 163 -6.59 -12.54 -9.69
N GLU A 164 -7.55 -13.03 -10.47
CA GLU A 164 -7.41 -13.80 -11.70
C GLU A 164 -7.58 -12.87 -12.91
N LYS A 165 -7.66 -11.54 -12.68
CA LYS A 165 -7.48 -10.59 -13.77
C LYS A 165 -5.99 -10.59 -14.09
N GLU A 166 -5.62 -11.46 -15.03
CA GLU A 166 -4.30 -11.46 -15.66
C GLU A 166 -3.90 -10.02 -15.94
N LEU A 167 -2.66 -9.65 -15.59
CA LEU A 167 -2.18 -8.34 -16.00
C LEU A 167 -2.15 -8.31 -17.52
N ASN A 168 -2.82 -7.32 -18.09
CA ASN A 168 -2.64 -6.97 -19.48
C ASN A 168 -1.15 -6.64 -19.70
N SER A 169 -0.54 -7.20 -20.74
CA SER A 169 0.86 -6.95 -21.10
C SER A 169 1.20 -5.46 -21.21
N THR A 170 0.21 -4.66 -21.64
CA THR A 170 0.27 -3.20 -21.69
C THR A 170 0.46 -2.58 -20.30
N ILE A 171 -0.24 -3.07 -19.27
CA ILE A 171 -0.08 -2.64 -17.87
C ILE A 171 1.32 -2.98 -17.37
N VAL A 172 1.81 -4.18 -17.64
CA VAL A 172 3.15 -4.61 -17.20
C VAL A 172 4.22 -3.72 -17.81
N SER A 173 4.14 -3.49 -19.12
CA SER A 173 5.03 -2.57 -19.83
C SER A 173 5.02 -1.15 -19.22
N LEU A 174 3.85 -0.64 -18.84
CA LEU A 174 3.71 0.68 -18.21
C LEU A 174 4.29 0.73 -16.79
N LEU A 175 4.03 -0.27 -15.96
CA LEU A 175 4.60 -0.36 -14.61
C LEU A 175 6.13 -0.39 -14.66
N ILE A 176 6.68 -1.22 -15.54
CA ILE A 176 8.13 -1.33 -15.72
C ILE A 176 8.72 -0.02 -16.23
N THR A 177 8.09 0.61 -17.22
CA THR A 177 8.52 1.94 -17.70
C THR A 177 8.55 2.95 -16.56
N SER A 178 7.54 2.94 -15.68
CA SER A 178 7.45 3.82 -14.51
C SER A 178 8.56 3.54 -13.48
N ILE A 179 8.87 2.27 -13.22
CA ILE A 179 9.95 1.87 -12.31
C ILE A 179 11.32 2.25 -12.91
N SER A 180 11.54 1.98 -14.20
CA SER A 180 12.79 2.31 -14.90
C SER A 180 13.03 3.83 -14.94
N PHE A 181 11.98 4.63 -15.12
CA PHE A 181 12.06 6.09 -14.96
C PHE A 181 12.65 6.45 -13.59
N VAL A 182 12.09 5.92 -12.50
CA VAL A 182 12.58 6.20 -11.15
C VAL A 182 14.01 5.68 -10.93
N ASN A 183 14.36 4.50 -11.42
CA ASN A 183 15.73 3.98 -11.34
C ASN A 183 16.73 4.93 -12.04
N GLN A 184 16.39 5.45 -13.22
CA GLN A 184 17.21 6.46 -13.91
C GLN A 184 17.37 7.74 -13.07
N LEU A 185 16.33 8.17 -12.35
CA LEU A 185 16.42 9.30 -11.42
C LEU A 185 17.46 9.06 -10.33
N PHE A 186 17.39 7.92 -9.67
CA PHE A 186 18.32 7.58 -8.59
C PHE A 186 19.76 7.51 -9.08
N ASN A 187 19.99 6.92 -10.27
CA ASN A 187 21.33 6.83 -10.85
C ASN A 187 21.89 8.19 -11.28
N LYS A 188 21.11 9.01 -12.02
CA LYS A 188 21.55 10.36 -12.44
C LYS A 188 21.83 11.29 -11.26
N ASN A 189 21.11 11.13 -10.16
CA ASN A 189 21.30 11.96 -8.97
C ASN A 189 22.66 11.72 -8.28
N VAL A 190 23.15 10.48 -8.31
CA VAL A 190 24.50 10.16 -7.79
C VAL A 190 25.58 10.92 -8.56
N ASP A 191 25.44 11.05 -9.88
CA ASP A 191 26.38 11.79 -10.74
C ASP A 191 26.26 13.31 -10.58
N ALA A 192 25.03 13.82 -10.46
CA ALA A 192 24.75 15.24 -10.30
C ALA A 192 25.34 15.81 -8.99
N LYS A 193 25.25 15.06 -7.88
CA LYS A 193 25.82 15.45 -6.57
C LYS A 193 27.34 15.61 -6.61
N GLN A 194 28.02 14.96 -7.54
CA GLN A 194 29.47 15.08 -7.71
C GLN A 194 29.88 16.35 -8.49
N SER A 195 28.95 16.99 -9.21
CA SER A 195 29.29 17.95 -10.27
C SER A 195 29.20 19.45 -9.88
N GLN A 196 28.76 19.80 -8.66
CA GLN A 196 28.71 21.15 -8.04
C GLN A 196 28.17 22.37 -8.85
N LYS A 197 27.76 22.24 -10.12
CA LYS A 197 27.27 23.37 -10.94
C LYS A 197 25.75 23.48 -10.93
N HIS A 198 25.22 24.64 -10.52
CA HIS A 198 23.79 24.95 -10.51
C HIS A 198 23.10 24.81 -11.88
N ILE A 199 23.77 25.20 -12.99
CA ILE A 199 23.20 25.08 -14.35
C ILE A 199 22.86 23.63 -14.69
N LEU A 200 23.70 22.67 -14.27
CA LEU A 200 23.45 21.25 -14.49
C LEU A 200 22.23 20.73 -13.71
N LYS A 201 21.88 21.40 -12.60
CA LYS A 201 20.75 21.00 -11.77
C LYS A 201 19.40 21.38 -12.42
N GLN A 202 19.29 22.52 -13.11
CA GLN A 202 18.04 22.95 -13.77
C GLN A 202 17.73 22.11 -15.01
N GLU A 203 18.73 21.88 -15.87
CA GLU A 203 18.59 21.01 -17.05
C GLU A 203 18.19 19.59 -16.63
N PHE A 204 18.76 19.08 -15.53
CA PHE A 204 18.37 17.80 -14.94
C PHE A 204 16.88 17.76 -14.58
N ILE A 205 16.37 18.76 -13.87
CA ILE A 205 14.95 18.80 -13.48
C ILE A 205 14.01 18.91 -14.70
N GLN A 206 14.37 19.71 -15.71
CA GLN A 206 13.60 19.79 -16.95
C GLN A 206 13.55 18.44 -17.68
N ASP A 207 14.67 17.72 -17.73
CA ASP A 207 14.74 16.37 -18.30
C ASP A 207 13.82 15.39 -17.54
N ILE A 208 13.78 15.47 -16.21
CA ILE A 208 12.89 14.64 -15.39
C ILE A 208 11.42 14.92 -15.68
N ILE A 209 11.01 16.19 -15.71
CA ILE A 209 9.62 16.56 -15.99
C ILE A 209 9.23 16.12 -17.40
N SER A 210 10.11 16.31 -18.38
CA SER A 210 9.87 15.90 -19.76
C SER A 210 9.64 14.39 -19.86
N GLN A 211 10.47 13.58 -19.18
CA GLN A 211 10.29 12.14 -19.14
C GLN A 211 9.00 11.73 -18.42
N ALA A 212 8.68 12.34 -17.28
CA ALA A 212 7.43 12.10 -16.57
C ALA A 212 6.20 12.40 -17.44
N ASN A 213 6.21 13.54 -18.13
CA ASN A 213 5.15 13.93 -19.07
C ASN A 213 5.02 12.95 -20.24
N GLN A 214 6.13 12.44 -20.77
CA GLN A 214 6.11 11.40 -21.80
C GLN A 214 5.46 10.12 -21.27
N CYS A 215 5.85 9.64 -20.08
CA CYS A 215 5.26 8.44 -19.48
C CYS A 215 3.74 8.59 -19.24
N ILE A 216 3.29 9.76 -18.75
CA ILE A 216 1.86 10.03 -18.57
C ILE A 216 1.11 10.11 -19.91
N SER A 217 1.72 10.68 -20.94
CA SER A 217 1.14 10.73 -22.30
C SER A 217 1.00 9.33 -22.91
N ASP A 218 2.01 8.48 -22.73
CA ASP A 218 1.99 7.09 -23.17
C ASP A 218 0.89 6.29 -22.44
N LEU A 219 0.74 6.53 -21.13
CA LEU A 219 -0.34 5.94 -20.33
C LEU A 219 -1.72 6.36 -20.85
N LEU A 220 -1.95 7.66 -21.08
CA LEU A 220 -3.22 8.17 -21.62
C LEU A 220 -3.54 7.59 -23.01
N THR A 221 -2.52 7.38 -23.84
CA THR A 221 -2.66 6.83 -25.18
C THR A 221 -3.07 5.36 -25.15
N LYS A 222 -2.54 4.59 -24.21
CA LYS A 222 -2.81 3.15 -24.03
C LYS A 222 -4.07 2.86 -23.21
N LEU A 223 -4.55 3.82 -22.42
CA LEU A 223 -5.70 3.67 -21.54
C LEU A 223 -6.99 3.16 -22.21
N PRO A 224 -7.37 3.56 -23.45
CA PRO A 224 -8.57 3.04 -24.10
C PRO A 224 -8.54 1.52 -24.34
N ASP A 225 -7.36 0.93 -24.50
CA ASP A 225 -7.20 -0.51 -24.72
C ASP A 225 -7.28 -1.31 -23.41
N MET A 226 -7.30 -0.62 -22.27
CA MET A 226 -7.17 -1.21 -20.93
C MET A 226 -8.44 -1.08 -20.08
N VAL A 227 -9.32 -0.15 -20.44
CA VAL A 227 -10.45 0.28 -19.61
C VAL A 227 -11.70 0.46 -20.46
N GLU A 228 -12.83 -0.09 -20.02
CA GLU A 228 -14.11 0.08 -20.70
C GLU A 228 -14.73 1.46 -20.43
N GLU A 229 -15.55 1.95 -21.35
CA GLU A 229 -16.40 3.12 -21.11
C GLU A 229 -17.52 2.76 -20.10
N PRO A 230 -17.85 3.61 -19.10
CA PRO A 230 -17.48 5.02 -18.91
C PRO A 230 -16.25 5.25 -18.01
N VAL A 231 -15.65 4.19 -17.46
CA VAL A 231 -14.55 4.26 -16.49
C VAL A 231 -13.35 4.98 -17.12
N PHE A 232 -13.10 4.75 -18.41
CA PHE A 232 -12.08 5.43 -19.19
C PHE A 232 -12.13 6.96 -19.04
N SER A 233 -13.31 7.58 -19.16
CA SER A 233 -13.46 9.04 -19.11
C SER A 233 -12.99 9.61 -17.76
N HIS A 234 -13.41 9.00 -16.65
CA HIS A 234 -13.04 9.45 -15.31
C HIS A 234 -11.55 9.21 -14.99
N MET A 235 -11.00 8.09 -15.44
CA MET A 235 -9.57 7.81 -15.28
C MET A 235 -8.72 8.76 -16.12
N SER A 236 -9.11 9.03 -17.37
CA SER A 236 -8.43 9.96 -18.27
C SER A 236 -8.41 11.38 -17.69
N GLU A 237 -9.52 11.84 -17.12
CA GLU A 237 -9.59 13.13 -16.42
C GLU A 237 -8.61 13.18 -15.24
N THR A 238 -8.62 12.15 -14.39
CA THR A 238 -7.71 12.04 -13.24
C THR A 238 -6.23 12.04 -13.66
N ILE A 239 -5.88 11.35 -14.73
CA ILE A 239 -4.50 11.28 -15.25
C ILE A 239 -4.09 12.62 -15.90
N ARG A 240 -5.02 13.29 -16.59
CA ARG A 240 -4.80 14.64 -17.16
C ARG A 240 -4.61 15.71 -16.09
N GLU A 241 -5.20 15.56 -14.91
CA GLU A 241 -4.92 16.44 -13.77
C GLU A 241 -3.43 16.35 -13.38
N ILE A 242 -2.85 15.15 -13.31
CA ILE A 242 -1.40 14.96 -13.06
C ILE A 242 -0.56 15.61 -14.16
N GLN A 243 -0.91 15.38 -15.43
CA GLN A 243 -0.21 15.98 -16.57
C GLN A 243 -0.24 17.52 -16.52
N THR A 244 -1.39 18.10 -16.16
CA THR A 244 -1.54 19.54 -16.01
C THR A 244 -0.61 20.08 -14.93
N GLN A 245 -0.45 19.38 -13.80
CA GLN A 245 0.47 19.80 -12.74
C GLN A 245 1.94 19.67 -13.17
N LEU A 246 2.31 18.65 -13.96
CA LEU A 246 3.64 18.53 -14.55
C LEU A 246 3.95 19.69 -15.50
N ASP A 247 2.98 20.14 -16.29
CA ASP A 247 3.13 21.30 -17.16
C ASP A 247 3.33 22.60 -16.38
N VAL A 248 2.60 22.79 -15.27
CA VAL A 248 2.80 23.94 -14.37
C VAL A 248 4.20 23.89 -13.72
N LEU A 249 4.67 22.70 -13.32
CA LEU A 249 6.03 22.50 -12.81
C LEU A 249 7.09 22.89 -13.83
N SER A 250 6.92 22.45 -15.07
CA SER A 250 7.81 22.77 -16.20
C SER A 250 7.88 24.29 -16.43
N GLN A 251 6.74 24.97 -16.47
CA GLN A 251 6.67 26.43 -16.62
C GLN A 251 7.36 27.14 -15.45
N THR A 252 7.10 26.71 -14.21
CA THR A 252 7.69 27.33 -13.01
C THR A 252 9.22 27.25 -13.02
N VAL A 253 9.79 26.11 -13.44
CA VAL A 253 11.24 25.93 -13.55
C VAL A 253 11.87 26.77 -14.65
N ASN A 254 11.12 27.12 -15.69
CA ASN A 254 11.60 27.98 -16.77
C ASN A 254 11.57 29.46 -16.37
N ASP A 255 10.57 29.87 -15.59
CA ASP A 255 10.31 31.27 -15.28
C ASP A 255 11.10 31.79 -14.07
N GLN A 256 11.52 30.91 -13.16
CA GLN A 256 12.14 31.30 -11.89
C GLN A 256 13.66 31.07 -11.88
N ALA A 257 14.42 32.14 -11.58
CA ALA A 257 15.74 31.97 -11.00
C ALA A 257 15.55 31.52 -9.53
N LEU A 258 15.86 30.26 -9.24
CA LEU A 258 15.62 29.61 -7.94
C LEU A 258 16.63 30.02 -6.85
N ASP A 259 17.25 31.20 -6.98
CA ASP A 259 18.38 31.63 -6.14
C ASP A 259 17.95 32.28 -4.81
N GLU A 260 16.66 32.57 -4.63
CA GLU A 260 16.14 33.23 -3.43
C GLU A 260 15.28 32.28 -2.58
N ARG A 261 15.49 32.29 -1.26
CA ARG A 261 14.73 31.50 -0.29
C ARG A 261 13.23 31.71 -0.39
N GLU A 262 12.80 32.93 -0.73
CA GLU A 262 11.39 33.28 -0.93
C GLU A 262 10.81 32.56 -2.16
N SER A 263 11.57 32.46 -3.25
CA SER A 263 11.20 31.69 -4.45
C SER A 263 11.05 30.19 -4.15
N ILE A 264 11.90 29.62 -3.30
CA ILE A 264 11.80 28.20 -2.90
C ILE A 264 10.52 27.92 -2.12
N VAL A 265 10.21 28.76 -1.13
CA VAL A 265 8.97 28.61 -0.35
C VAL A 265 7.75 28.74 -1.26
N GLN A 266 7.77 29.70 -2.18
CA GLN A 266 6.70 29.88 -3.15
C GLN A 266 6.55 28.64 -4.03
N LEU A 267 7.63 28.12 -4.62
CA LEU A 267 7.62 26.89 -5.43
C LEU A 267 7.02 25.70 -4.69
N VAL A 268 7.41 25.49 -3.43
CA VAL A 268 6.89 24.40 -2.61
C VAL A 268 5.39 24.56 -2.39
N VAL A 269 4.95 25.75 -1.97
CA VAL A 269 3.56 26.01 -1.58
C VAL A 269 2.62 26.02 -2.79
N THR A 270 3.03 26.65 -3.90
CA THR A 270 2.13 26.85 -5.05
C THR A 270 2.22 25.77 -6.10
N THR A 271 3.27 24.95 -6.09
CA THR A 271 3.51 24.01 -7.17
C THR A 271 3.74 22.59 -6.67
N LEU A 272 4.71 22.34 -5.78
CA LEU A 272 5.02 20.98 -5.33
C LEU A 272 3.93 20.38 -4.43
N ASN A 273 3.40 21.15 -3.48
CA ASN A 273 2.33 20.67 -2.60
C ASN A 273 1.04 20.34 -3.37
N PRO A 274 0.52 21.23 -4.25
CA PRO A 274 -0.62 20.87 -5.10
C PRO A 274 -0.36 19.64 -5.97
N PHE A 275 0.83 19.50 -6.54
CA PHE A 275 1.18 18.33 -7.34
C PHE A 275 1.14 17.05 -6.51
N GLN A 276 1.72 17.05 -5.31
CA GLN A 276 1.66 15.91 -4.38
C GLN A 276 0.22 15.54 -4.02
N VAL A 277 -0.63 16.53 -3.75
CA VAL A 277 -2.05 16.29 -3.49
C VAL A 277 -2.72 15.64 -4.70
N SER A 278 -2.49 16.14 -5.91
CA SER A 278 -3.04 15.54 -7.14
C SER A 278 -2.59 14.10 -7.34
N VAL A 279 -1.32 13.78 -7.04
CA VAL A 279 -0.78 12.41 -7.15
C VAL A 279 -1.45 11.46 -6.15
N GLU A 280 -1.62 11.88 -4.89
CA GLU A 280 -2.29 11.07 -3.86
C GLU A 280 -3.79 10.91 -4.16
N VAL A 281 -4.47 11.97 -4.61
CA VAL A 281 -5.88 11.90 -5.03
C VAL A 281 -6.05 10.96 -6.21
N ALA A 282 -5.16 11.02 -7.20
CA ALA A 282 -5.20 10.14 -8.35
C ALA A 282 -5.01 8.67 -7.96
N LYS A 283 -4.05 8.37 -7.07
CA LYS A 283 -3.86 7.02 -6.53
C LYS A 283 -5.16 6.46 -5.92
N LEU A 284 -5.84 7.26 -5.09
CA LEU A 284 -7.09 6.85 -4.44
C LEU A 284 -8.23 6.65 -5.46
N ARG A 285 -8.45 7.64 -6.35
CA ARG A 285 -9.51 7.55 -7.37
C ARG A 285 -9.31 6.37 -8.33
N LEU A 286 -8.08 6.15 -8.81
CA LEU A 286 -7.77 5.06 -9.74
C LEU A 286 -7.86 3.68 -9.06
N HIS A 287 -7.61 3.63 -7.75
CA HIS A 287 -7.84 2.43 -6.94
C HIS A 287 -9.34 2.08 -6.85
N ASP A 288 -10.20 3.09 -6.68
CA ASP A 288 -11.66 2.91 -6.60
C ASP A 288 -12.28 2.40 -7.91
N TYR A 289 -11.57 2.54 -9.04
CA TYR A 289 -12.00 2.05 -10.36
C TYR A 289 -11.55 0.61 -10.67
N GLU A 290 -11.07 -0.16 -9.69
CA GLU A 290 -10.54 -1.53 -9.88
C GLU A 290 -9.31 -1.62 -10.82
N HIS A 291 -8.65 -0.49 -11.07
CA HIS A 291 -7.45 -0.39 -11.93
C HIS A 291 -6.24 0.10 -11.12
N LYS A 292 -5.98 -0.58 -10.00
CA LYS A 292 -4.95 -0.22 -9.02
C LYS A 292 -3.56 -0.05 -9.65
N GLU A 293 -3.24 -0.85 -10.66
CA GLU A 293 -1.96 -0.82 -11.37
C GLU A 293 -1.75 0.48 -12.17
N ILE A 294 -2.83 1.05 -12.73
CA ILE A 294 -2.78 2.37 -13.39
C ILE A 294 -2.54 3.45 -12.34
N GLY A 295 -3.20 3.33 -11.18
CA GLY A 295 -2.92 4.13 -9.99
C GLY A 295 -1.45 4.08 -9.57
N TRP A 296 -0.84 2.89 -9.56
CA TRP A 296 0.58 2.73 -9.24
C TRP A 296 1.49 3.39 -10.29
N CYS A 297 1.21 3.28 -11.58
CA CYS A 297 2.00 3.96 -12.62
C CYS A 297 2.03 5.47 -12.36
N CYS A 298 0.84 6.08 -12.21
CA CYS A 298 0.70 7.50 -11.90
C CYS A 298 1.42 7.89 -10.61
N TYR A 299 1.28 7.07 -9.56
CA TYR A 299 1.89 7.32 -8.27
C TYR A 299 3.42 7.28 -8.34
N ILE A 300 3.99 6.25 -8.96
CA ILE A 300 5.43 6.06 -9.10
C ILE A 300 6.05 7.20 -9.93
N ILE A 301 5.43 7.57 -11.06
CA ILE A 301 5.89 8.69 -11.90
C ILE A 301 5.81 10.02 -11.14
N GLY A 302 4.67 10.30 -10.50
CA GLY A 302 4.45 11.55 -9.76
C GLY A 302 5.36 11.69 -8.55
N MET A 303 5.45 10.67 -7.72
CA MET A 303 6.30 10.65 -6.52
C MET A 303 7.79 10.63 -6.87
N GLY A 304 8.19 9.95 -7.95
CA GLY A 304 9.55 10.03 -8.47
C GLY A 304 9.93 11.46 -8.91
N THR A 305 9.01 12.15 -9.58
CA THR A 305 9.21 13.55 -9.97
C THR A 305 9.32 14.47 -8.76
N LEU A 306 8.43 14.33 -7.77
CA LEU A 306 8.50 15.06 -6.49
C LEU A 306 9.82 14.79 -5.76
N PHE A 307 10.26 13.53 -5.74
CA PHE A 307 11.52 13.14 -5.12
C PHE A 307 12.71 13.87 -5.74
N ALA A 308 12.79 13.88 -7.07
CA ALA A 308 13.84 14.62 -7.78
C ALA A 308 13.84 16.12 -7.46
N TYR A 309 12.65 16.74 -7.39
CA TYR A 309 12.51 18.16 -7.07
C TYR A 309 12.93 18.51 -5.64
N TYR A 310 12.44 17.76 -4.65
CA TYR A 310 12.80 18.03 -3.26
C TYR A 310 14.28 17.76 -3.00
N ASP A 311 14.87 16.75 -3.63
CA ASP A 311 16.31 16.52 -3.57
C ASP A 311 17.10 17.66 -4.25
N TYR A 312 16.61 18.18 -5.38
CA TYR A 312 17.18 19.40 -6.01
C TYR A 312 17.17 20.60 -5.06
N LEU A 313 16.10 20.74 -4.25
CA LEU A 313 15.96 21.78 -3.22
C LEU A 313 16.69 21.45 -1.90
N GLU A 314 17.45 20.35 -1.86
CA GLU A 314 18.20 19.88 -0.69
C GLU A 314 17.32 19.72 0.56
N GLN A 315 16.05 19.33 0.36
CA GLN A 315 15.11 19.04 1.44
C GLN A 315 15.19 17.57 1.85
N ASP A 316 15.16 17.29 3.15
CA ASP A 316 15.03 15.93 3.66
C ASP A 316 13.59 15.45 3.43
N ILE A 317 13.46 14.40 2.61
CA ILE A 317 12.19 13.81 2.23
C ILE A 317 12.18 12.29 2.42
N HIS A 318 12.75 11.83 3.55
CA HIS A 318 12.78 10.41 3.92
C HIS A 318 11.42 9.70 3.74
N PHE A 319 10.32 10.35 4.13
CA PHE A 319 8.97 9.79 3.99
C PHE A 319 8.55 9.58 2.53
N LEU A 320 8.86 10.55 1.64
CA LEU A 320 8.53 10.44 0.22
C LEU A 320 9.28 9.27 -0.42
N ARG A 321 10.56 9.12 -0.06
CA ARG A 321 11.39 8.00 -0.51
C ARG A 321 10.82 6.66 -0.07
N LEU A 322 10.46 6.54 1.21
CA LEU A 322 9.90 5.30 1.76
C LEU A 322 8.60 4.91 1.04
N ASN A 323 7.69 5.86 0.82
CA ASN A 323 6.44 5.60 0.11
C ASN A 323 6.67 5.19 -1.36
N LEU A 324 7.64 5.82 -2.02
CA LEU A 324 8.01 5.50 -3.39
C LEU A 324 8.60 4.08 -3.48
N GLU A 325 9.53 3.73 -2.60
CA GLU A 325 10.13 2.38 -2.53
C GLU A 325 9.07 1.30 -2.25
N GLN A 326 8.12 1.57 -1.34
CA GLN A 326 7.01 0.67 -1.07
C GLN A 326 6.10 0.47 -2.29
N ALA A 327 5.75 1.54 -2.99
CA ALA A 327 4.92 1.47 -4.19
C ALA A 327 5.61 0.69 -5.33
N ILE A 328 6.90 0.91 -5.52
CA ILE A 328 7.71 0.17 -6.51
C ILE A 328 7.76 -1.32 -6.14
N LYS A 329 8.02 -1.64 -4.87
CA LYS A 329 8.08 -3.03 -4.42
C LYS A 329 6.73 -3.73 -4.63
N ALA A 330 5.62 -3.07 -4.33
CA ALA A 330 4.27 -3.60 -4.58
C ALA A 330 4.04 -3.88 -6.07
N ALA A 331 4.42 -2.94 -6.95
CA ALA A 331 4.34 -3.12 -8.40
C ALA A 331 5.21 -4.28 -8.90
N GLN A 332 6.47 -4.38 -8.46
CA GLN A 332 7.37 -5.48 -8.83
C GLN A 332 6.82 -6.83 -8.36
N PHE A 333 6.28 -6.90 -7.15
CA PHE A 333 5.68 -8.12 -6.61
C PHE A 333 4.46 -8.55 -7.42
N ARG A 334 3.61 -7.60 -7.83
CA ARG A 334 2.47 -7.88 -8.71
C ARG A 334 2.92 -8.46 -10.05
N ILE A 335 3.95 -7.89 -10.68
CA ILE A 335 4.51 -8.39 -11.95
C ILE A 335 5.08 -9.80 -11.75
N LEU A 336 5.87 -10.02 -10.69
CA LEU A 336 6.44 -11.34 -10.39
C LEU A 336 5.36 -12.40 -10.13
N ASN A 337 4.27 -12.04 -9.46
CA ASN A 337 3.15 -12.95 -9.28
C ASN A 337 2.55 -13.39 -10.62
N GLU A 338 2.41 -12.48 -11.59
CA GLU A 338 1.90 -12.79 -12.92
C GLU A 338 2.85 -13.68 -13.72
N VAL A 339 4.16 -13.36 -13.70
CA VAL A 339 5.20 -14.23 -14.26
C VAL A 339 5.15 -15.62 -13.61
N GLY A 340 5.00 -15.66 -12.28
CA GLY A 340 4.90 -16.88 -11.50
C GLY A 340 3.72 -17.73 -11.94
N LEU A 341 2.54 -17.14 -12.10
CA LEU A 341 1.36 -17.85 -12.59
C LEU A 341 1.58 -18.49 -13.96
N LYS A 342 2.37 -17.84 -14.85
CA LYS A 342 2.71 -18.37 -16.19
C LYS A 342 3.80 -19.45 -16.15
N LEU A 343 4.86 -19.28 -15.35
CA LEU A 343 6.05 -20.14 -15.37
C LEU A 343 6.05 -21.27 -14.33
N ILE A 344 5.40 -21.11 -13.18
CA ILE A 344 5.36 -22.15 -12.12
C ILE A 344 4.78 -23.48 -12.63
N PRO A 345 3.70 -23.51 -13.45
CA PRO A 345 3.19 -24.76 -14.01
C PRO A 345 4.22 -25.51 -14.88
N GLN A 346 5.28 -24.84 -15.32
CA GLN A 346 6.33 -25.35 -16.21
C GLN A 346 7.60 -25.77 -15.45
N ASP A 347 7.66 -25.56 -14.12
CA ASP A 347 8.87 -25.75 -13.29
C ASP A 347 10.06 -24.85 -13.73
N GLU A 348 9.76 -23.69 -14.33
CA GLU A 348 10.76 -22.76 -14.91
C GLU A 348 10.93 -21.46 -14.11
N PHE A 349 10.20 -21.28 -13.00
CA PHE A 349 10.25 -20.01 -12.27
C PHE A 349 11.58 -19.84 -11.49
N PRO A 350 12.30 -18.72 -11.66
CA PRO A 350 13.63 -18.53 -11.08
C PRO A 350 13.56 -18.08 -9.60
N TRP A 351 13.19 -19.01 -8.72
CA TRP A 351 13.00 -18.76 -7.28
C TRP A 351 14.22 -18.14 -6.59
N ASP A 352 15.43 -18.49 -7.03
CA ASP A 352 16.69 -17.96 -6.51
C ASP A 352 16.94 -16.50 -6.89
N GLN A 353 16.30 -16.00 -7.95
CA GLN A 353 16.44 -14.63 -8.44
C GLN A 353 15.38 -13.67 -7.89
N VAL A 354 14.31 -14.15 -7.26
CA VAL A 354 13.20 -13.31 -6.79
C VAL A 354 13.67 -12.12 -5.95
N LYS A 355 14.58 -12.36 -4.99
CA LYS A 355 15.12 -11.28 -4.15
C LYS A 355 15.89 -10.23 -4.95
N TYR A 356 16.58 -10.66 -6.00
CA TYR A 356 17.34 -9.80 -6.90
C TYR A 356 16.39 -9.00 -7.82
N LEU A 357 15.35 -9.64 -8.36
CA LEU A 357 14.35 -9.01 -9.24
C LEU A 357 13.48 -7.96 -8.52
N LEU A 358 13.40 -8.02 -7.19
CA LEU A 358 12.73 -7.03 -6.34
C LEU A 358 13.61 -5.82 -5.99
N LEU A 359 14.85 -5.74 -6.49
CA LEU A 359 15.68 -4.54 -6.36
C LEU A 359 15.30 -3.53 -7.45
N LEU A 360 15.42 -2.24 -7.14
CA LEU A 360 15.02 -1.16 -8.05
C LEU A 360 15.87 -1.16 -9.33
N GLU A 361 17.17 -1.41 -9.19
CA GLU A 361 18.14 -1.45 -10.28
C GLU A 361 17.86 -2.55 -11.32
N ASN A 362 17.08 -3.57 -10.96
CA ASN A 362 16.84 -4.77 -11.77
C ASN A 362 15.44 -4.78 -12.43
N ALA A 363 14.82 -3.60 -12.59
CA ALA A 363 13.52 -3.49 -13.24
C ALA A 363 13.53 -3.98 -14.70
N GLU A 364 14.64 -3.81 -15.43
CA GLU A 364 14.79 -4.32 -16.79
C GLU A 364 14.89 -5.85 -16.83
N ASP A 365 15.57 -6.47 -15.86
CA ASP A 365 15.64 -7.93 -15.74
C ASP A 365 14.25 -8.53 -15.50
N LEU A 366 13.42 -7.83 -14.70
CA LEU A 366 12.02 -8.20 -14.48
C LEU A 366 11.18 -8.11 -15.77
N LEU A 367 11.43 -7.12 -16.64
CA LEU A 367 10.80 -7.03 -17.96
C LEU A 367 11.17 -8.19 -18.85
N ASN A 368 12.47 -8.47 -18.96
CA ASN A 368 12.97 -9.56 -19.78
C ASN A 368 12.38 -10.89 -19.32
N LEU A 369 12.27 -11.11 -18.01
CA LEU A 369 11.64 -12.29 -17.46
C LEU A 369 10.14 -12.36 -17.84
N TYR A 370 9.43 -11.24 -17.76
CA TYR A 370 8.02 -11.18 -18.16
C TYR A 370 7.82 -11.47 -19.65
N GLU A 371 8.56 -10.81 -20.54
CA GLU A 371 8.45 -11.01 -21.99
C GLU A 371 8.76 -12.45 -22.40
N ASN A 372 9.79 -13.05 -21.80
CA ASN A 372 10.16 -14.46 -22.06
C ASN A 372 9.13 -15.47 -21.55
N SER A 373 8.25 -15.07 -20.62
CA SER A 373 7.20 -15.94 -20.06
C SER A 373 5.94 -16.06 -20.94
N GLY A 374 5.95 -15.53 -22.16
CA GLY A 374 4.75 -15.37 -22.99
C GLY A 374 3.96 -14.13 -22.56
N GLY A 375 4.71 -13.04 -22.29
CA GLY A 375 4.23 -11.75 -21.83
C GLY A 375 3.29 -11.04 -22.78
#